data_AF-A0A507EGU3-F1
#
_entry.id   AF-A0A507EGU3-F1
#
_cell.length_a   1.000
_cell.length_b   1.000
_cell.length_c   1.000
_cell.angle_alpha   90.00
_cell.angle_beta   90.00
_cell.angle_gamma   90.00
#
_symmetry.space_group_name_H-M   'P 1'
#
loop_
_entity.id
_entity.type
_entity.pdbx_description
1 polymer ?
#
loop_
_entity_poly.entity_id
_entity_poly.type
_entity_poly.pdbx_seq_one_letter_code
_entity_poly.pdbx_strand_id
1 'polypeptide(L)'
;MNAPERLYPAYNADSLANIERAKRKGNEAHMKKQYSTAITEYTKGLSYITMNGAPMAEPVSDPGKLIAQLYSNRSACYLLERKYDKALADGKEAAKHLRWYKPWFRQGEAWLALNEYEKALEAFNEAMKLVGPAAANEPAENVRRGRVAQIQKRITKAKIKMEDRSLGLCLHQLSPGGGDICSSHSFSPVRNLVYSYARKMGNYIYLIENIASKECLLVDACWDIDGILAYAKHEKLKIVGAVVTHYHIDHVGGIPPPPFDIPGVRVDGLAKLLKKLPDASAYVNPADIPGIVKANPEISVDRFISTEDYGTMCLPMSLNGGTKSKPTSQQSGGRTTALQFIHTPGHTPGSQCILVNGNRLLSGDTLFIRSCGRVDFPDSDVMHMYHSLQLKLATLPDDVCIFPGHDYNGEMGLIGDEKREGLLKPLDRETFRKAMADTSADE
;
A
#
# COMPACT_ATOMS: atom_id res chain seq x y z
N MET A 1 -36.21 23.88 -19.17
CA MET A 1 -36.22 22.93 -18.04
C MET A 1 -35.89 23.72 -16.78
N ASN A 2 -36.82 23.83 -15.85
CA ASN A 2 -36.64 24.56 -14.59
C ASN A 2 -35.49 23.91 -13.80
N ALA A 3 -34.54 24.73 -13.34
CA ALA A 3 -33.55 24.29 -12.37
C ALA A 3 -34.31 23.80 -11.11
N PRO A 4 -33.96 22.65 -10.53
CA PRO A 4 -34.63 22.18 -9.33
C PRO A 4 -34.44 23.23 -8.23
N GLU A 5 -35.53 23.61 -7.56
CA GLU A 5 -35.51 24.41 -6.32
C GLU A 5 -34.56 23.72 -5.34
N ARG A 6 -33.38 24.31 -5.12
CA ARG A 6 -32.49 23.87 -4.04
C ARG A 6 -33.03 24.45 -2.74
N LEU A 7 -33.82 23.64 -2.05
CA LEU A 7 -34.18 23.85 -0.63
C LEU A 7 -32.91 23.71 0.20
N TYR A 8 -32.18 24.81 0.37
CA TYR A 8 -31.09 24.85 1.34
C TYR A 8 -31.64 25.22 2.72
N PRO A 9 -31.13 24.60 3.80
CA PRO A 9 -31.42 25.06 5.15
C PRO A 9 -31.03 26.53 5.29
N ALA A 10 -31.93 27.37 5.79
CA ALA A 10 -31.61 28.75 6.09
C ALA A 10 -30.91 28.83 7.45
N TYR A 11 -29.84 29.61 7.53
CA TYR A 11 -29.18 29.97 8.77
C TYR A 11 -29.07 31.50 8.86
N ASN A 12 -29.17 32.07 10.06
CA ASN A 12 -29.01 33.51 10.26
C ASN A 12 -27.52 33.92 10.28
N ALA A 13 -27.21 35.22 10.20
CA ALA A 13 -25.84 35.74 10.14
C ALA A 13 -24.97 35.28 11.33
N ASP A 14 -25.54 35.21 12.53
CA ASP A 14 -24.85 34.70 13.73
C ASP A 14 -24.48 33.22 13.60
N SER A 15 -25.37 32.42 13.02
CA SER A 15 -25.13 31.01 12.72
C SER A 15 -24.03 30.85 11.67
N LEU A 16 -24.00 31.68 10.62
CA LEU A 16 -22.94 31.64 9.60
C LEU A 16 -21.55 31.88 10.21
N ALA A 17 -21.39 32.92 11.03
CA ALA A 17 -20.11 33.23 11.68
C ALA A 17 -19.63 32.07 12.58
N ASN A 18 -20.55 31.39 13.26
CA ASN A 18 -20.25 30.21 14.07
C ASN A 18 -19.85 29.00 13.22
N ILE A 19 -20.54 28.77 12.10
CA ILE A 19 -20.21 27.70 11.15
C ILE A 19 -18.80 27.92 10.58
N GLU A 20 -18.48 29.13 10.13
CA GLU A 20 -17.16 29.44 9.57
C GLU A 20 -16.04 29.32 10.61
N ARG A 21 -16.29 29.78 11.84
CA ARG A 21 -15.35 29.61 12.97
C ARG A 21 -15.07 28.13 13.24
N ALA A 22 -16.11 27.31 13.28
CA ALA A 22 -16.00 25.87 13.48
C ALA A 22 -15.25 25.21 12.33
N LYS A 23 -15.53 25.58 11.07
CA LYS A 23 -14.79 25.12 9.89
C LYS A 23 -13.30 25.46 9.98
N ARG A 24 -12.94 26.70 10.35
CA ARG A 24 -11.55 27.14 10.50
C ARG A 24 -10.82 26.31 11.56
N LYS A 25 -11.41 26.17 12.75
CA LYS A 25 -10.84 25.34 13.83
C LYS A 25 -10.69 23.88 13.41
N GLY A 26 -11.68 23.33 12.70
CA GLY A 26 -11.60 21.98 12.14
C GLY A 26 -10.45 21.82 11.14
N ASN A 27 -10.27 22.79 10.24
CA ASN A 27 -9.17 22.80 9.28
C ASN A 27 -7.80 22.91 10.00
N GLU A 28 -7.69 23.77 11.02
CA GLU A 28 -6.47 23.90 11.84
C GLU A 28 -6.12 22.60 12.58
N ALA A 29 -7.09 21.95 13.20
CA ALA A 29 -6.91 20.66 13.84
C ALA A 29 -6.51 19.58 12.82
N HIS A 30 -7.12 19.57 11.64
CA HIS A 30 -6.75 18.66 10.55
C HIS A 30 -5.30 18.87 10.09
N MET A 31 -4.86 20.12 9.91
CA MET A 31 -3.46 20.44 9.57
C MET A 31 -2.47 19.95 10.64
N LYS A 32 -2.89 19.96 11.92
CA LYS A 32 -2.12 19.41 13.05
C LYS A 32 -2.26 17.90 13.22
N LYS A 33 -2.92 17.20 12.27
CA LYS A 33 -3.24 15.76 12.33
C LYS A 33 -4.08 15.34 13.56
N GLN A 34 -4.81 16.28 14.17
CA GLN A 34 -5.70 16.05 15.30
C GLN A 34 -7.12 15.73 14.78
N TYR A 35 -7.27 14.58 14.11
CA TYR A 35 -8.48 14.26 13.34
C TYR A 35 -9.73 14.13 14.21
N SER A 36 -9.65 13.53 15.39
CA SER A 36 -10.75 13.50 16.37
C SER A 36 -11.21 14.91 16.81
N THR A 37 -10.28 15.84 17.01
CA THR A 37 -10.60 17.25 17.30
C THR A 37 -11.25 17.92 16.10
N ALA A 38 -10.71 17.69 14.89
CA ALA A 38 -11.28 18.23 13.66
C ALA A 38 -12.73 17.75 13.44
N ILE A 39 -13.00 16.46 13.65
CA ILE A 39 -14.36 15.87 13.59
C ILE A 39 -15.31 16.58 14.54
N THR A 40 -14.86 16.84 15.76
CA THR A 40 -15.64 17.55 16.79
C THR A 40 -16.01 18.96 16.31
N GLU A 41 -15.05 19.71 15.77
CA GLU A 41 -15.29 21.07 15.28
C GLU A 41 -16.20 21.09 14.04
N TYR A 42 -16.02 20.20 13.07
CA TYR A 42 -16.95 20.11 11.93
C TYR A 42 -18.36 19.73 12.36
N THR A 43 -18.49 18.86 13.38
CA THR A 43 -19.80 18.49 13.96
C THR A 43 -20.46 19.69 14.63
N LYS A 44 -19.72 20.52 15.37
CA LYS A 44 -20.23 21.79 15.89
C LYS A 44 -20.70 22.70 14.76
N GLY A 45 -19.90 22.85 13.70
CA GLY A 45 -20.27 23.61 12.51
C GLY A 45 -21.61 23.14 11.92
N LEU A 46 -21.80 21.83 11.78
CA LEU A 46 -23.04 21.26 11.27
C LEU A 46 -24.23 21.47 12.23
N SER A 47 -24.01 21.52 13.55
CA SER A 47 -25.08 21.75 14.53
C SER A 47 -25.67 23.17 14.50
N TYR A 48 -24.94 24.14 13.94
CA TYR A 48 -25.44 25.50 13.73
C TYR A 48 -26.30 25.64 12.48
N ILE A 49 -26.46 24.58 11.67
CA ILE A 49 -27.35 24.58 10.52
C ILE A 49 -28.77 24.31 11.03
N THR A 50 -29.62 25.33 11.02
CA THR A 50 -31.03 25.20 11.39
C THR A 50 -31.88 24.71 10.23
N MET A 51 -32.67 23.64 10.42
CA MET A 51 -33.58 23.13 9.38
C MET A 51 -34.83 24.02 9.16
N ASN A 52 -35.14 24.96 10.08
CA ASN A 52 -36.40 25.71 10.11
C ASN A 52 -36.24 27.25 10.13
N GLY A 53 -35.11 27.79 9.67
CA GLY A 53 -34.92 29.25 9.58
C GLY A 53 -35.71 29.87 8.42
N ALA A 54 -36.18 31.11 8.57
CA ALA A 54 -36.65 31.89 7.42
C ALA A 54 -35.46 32.17 6.46
N PRO A 55 -35.66 32.09 5.13
CA PRO A 55 -34.60 32.41 4.17
C PRO A 55 -34.08 33.84 4.38
N MET A 56 -32.76 34.03 4.31
CA MET A 56 -32.18 35.38 4.31
C MET A 56 -32.61 36.16 3.06
N ALA A 57 -32.81 37.47 3.22
CA ALA A 57 -33.22 38.38 2.15
C ALA A 57 -32.08 38.73 1.16
N GLU A 58 -30.83 38.45 1.50
CA GLU A 58 -29.66 38.73 0.64
C GLU A 58 -28.76 37.49 0.46
N PRO A 59 -28.14 37.31 -0.73
CA PRO A 59 -27.37 36.11 -1.06
C PRO A 59 -25.98 36.18 -0.41
N VAL A 60 -25.89 35.82 0.87
CA VAL A 60 -24.60 35.49 1.48
C VAL A 60 -24.23 34.08 1.03
N SER A 61 -23.14 33.95 0.26
CA SER A 61 -22.46 32.73 -0.21
C SER A 61 -23.24 31.40 -0.16
N ASP A 62 -23.52 30.79 -1.32
CA ASP A 62 -24.22 29.49 -1.51
C ASP A 62 -24.16 28.55 -0.28
N PRO A 63 -25.21 28.53 0.57
CA PRO A 63 -25.28 27.72 1.78
C PRO A 63 -24.96 26.24 1.57
N GLY A 64 -25.38 25.68 0.42
CA GLY A 64 -25.04 24.32 0.02
C GLY A 64 -23.54 24.08 -0.05
N LYS A 65 -22.76 25.08 -0.48
CA LYS A 65 -21.31 24.97 -0.59
C LYS A 65 -20.65 24.80 0.77
N LEU A 66 -21.08 25.56 1.79
CA LEU A 66 -20.49 25.50 3.13
C LEU A 66 -20.84 24.18 3.83
N ILE A 67 -22.10 23.76 3.72
CA ILE A 67 -22.60 22.47 4.24
C ILE A 67 -21.85 21.31 3.59
N ALA A 68 -21.74 21.31 2.25
CA ALA A 68 -20.97 20.32 1.51
C ALA A 68 -19.51 20.26 1.97
N GLN A 69 -18.87 21.41 2.19
CA GLN A 69 -17.49 21.48 2.66
C GLN A 69 -17.30 20.83 4.04
N LEU A 70 -18.20 21.10 4.99
CA LEU A 70 -18.12 20.53 6.34
C LEU A 70 -18.26 19.02 6.34
N TYR A 71 -19.33 18.50 5.73
CA TYR A 71 -19.53 17.06 5.59
C TYR A 71 -18.35 16.41 4.89
N SER A 72 -17.91 16.98 3.77
CA SER A 72 -16.81 16.41 3.03
C SER A 72 -15.52 16.42 3.88
N ASN A 73 -15.19 17.52 4.57
CA ASN A 73 -13.99 17.58 5.42
C ASN A 73 -14.04 16.62 6.61
N ARG A 74 -15.22 16.46 7.23
CA ARG A 74 -15.42 15.48 8.29
C ARG A 74 -15.32 14.04 7.77
N SER A 75 -15.82 13.77 6.56
CA SER A 75 -15.62 12.50 5.85
C SER A 75 -14.13 12.16 5.67
N ALA A 76 -13.29 13.12 5.27
CA ALA A 76 -11.84 12.90 5.20
C ALA A 76 -11.21 12.55 6.57
N CYS A 77 -11.66 13.20 7.65
CA CYS A 77 -11.16 12.86 8.98
C CYS A 77 -11.61 11.45 9.40
N TYR A 78 -12.84 11.05 9.08
CA TYR A 78 -13.33 9.70 9.34
C TYR A 78 -12.54 8.64 8.57
N LEU A 79 -12.13 8.90 7.33
CA LEU A 79 -11.23 8.02 6.58
C LEU A 79 -9.89 7.82 7.32
N LEU A 80 -9.28 8.91 7.77
CA LEU A 80 -8.01 8.90 8.50
C LEU A 80 -8.11 8.20 9.86
N GLU A 81 -9.30 8.23 10.46
CA GLU A 81 -9.64 7.54 11.71
C GLU A 81 -10.22 6.12 11.48
N ARG A 82 -10.19 5.62 10.24
CA ARG A 82 -10.72 4.29 9.84
C ARG A 82 -12.19 4.04 10.20
N LYS A 83 -12.99 5.12 10.27
CA LYS A 83 -14.44 5.12 10.53
C LYS A 83 -15.20 5.15 9.19
N TYR A 84 -15.04 4.12 8.37
CA TYR A 84 -15.45 4.11 6.96
C TYR A 84 -16.96 4.32 6.75
N ASP A 85 -17.82 3.73 7.57
CA ASP A 85 -19.28 3.93 7.47
C ASP A 85 -19.68 5.41 7.66
N LYS A 86 -19.04 6.08 8.63
CA LYS A 86 -19.26 7.51 8.88
C LYS A 86 -18.69 8.36 7.75
N ALA A 87 -17.54 7.98 7.20
CA ALA A 87 -16.96 8.64 6.04
C ALA A 87 -17.89 8.56 4.81
N LEU A 88 -18.51 7.40 4.58
CA LEU A 88 -19.50 7.19 3.51
C LEU A 88 -20.75 8.04 3.72
N ALA A 89 -21.31 8.05 4.93
CA ALA A 89 -22.50 8.82 5.26
C ALA A 89 -22.28 10.32 4.96
N ASP A 90 -21.18 10.88 5.46
CA ASP A 90 -20.82 12.28 5.23
C ASP A 90 -20.46 12.55 3.76
N GLY A 91 -19.79 11.62 3.07
CA GLY A 91 -19.46 11.74 1.66
C GLY A 91 -20.71 11.80 0.77
N LYS A 92 -21.70 10.95 1.06
CA LYS A 92 -23.01 10.96 0.37
C LYS A 92 -23.78 12.24 0.65
N GLU A 93 -23.78 12.70 1.90
CA GLU A 93 -24.45 13.95 2.26
C GLU A 93 -23.83 15.15 1.55
N ALA A 94 -22.50 15.27 1.55
CA ALA A 94 -21.80 16.32 0.83
C ALA A 94 -22.08 16.33 -0.69
N ALA A 95 -22.24 15.16 -1.31
CA ALA A 95 -22.52 15.02 -2.73
C ALA A 95 -23.92 15.52 -3.14
N LYS A 96 -24.87 15.60 -2.20
CA LYS A 96 -26.21 16.18 -2.45
C LYS A 96 -26.17 17.69 -2.65
N HIS A 97 -25.27 18.36 -1.95
CA HIS A 97 -25.22 19.83 -1.87
C HIS A 97 -24.29 20.48 -2.89
N LEU A 98 -23.20 19.80 -3.29
CA LEU A 98 -22.22 20.35 -4.24
C LEU A 98 -21.68 19.29 -5.22
N ARG A 99 -21.83 19.55 -6.52
CA ARG A 99 -21.28 18.70 -7.60
C ARG A 99 -19.80 19.02 -7.84
N TRP A 100 -18.93 18.41 -7.05
CA TRP A 100 -17.47 18.42 -7.25
C TRP A 100 -16.86 17.07 -6.87
N TYR A 101 -15.62 16.80 -7.26
CA TYR A 101 -15.04 15.46 -7.18
C TYR A 101 -14.78 14.94 -5.75
N LYS A 102 -14.49 15.80 -4.76
CA LYS A 102 -13.99 15.37 -3.44
C LYS A 102 -14.93 14.44 -2.66
N PRO A 103 -16.25 14.68 -2.55
CA PRO A 103 -17.19 13.78 -1.90
C PRO A 103 -17.22 12.39 -2.53
N TRP A 104 -17.17 12.32 -3.85
CA TRP A 104 -17.13 11.06 -4.60
C TRP A 104 -15.80 10.33 -4.39
N PHE A 105 -14.68 11.06 -4.45
CA PHE A 105 -13.37 10.51 -4.13
C PHE A 105 -13.32 9.93 -2.71
N ARG A 106 -13.86 10.65 -1.73
CA ARG A 106 -13.94 10.21 -0.32
C ARG A 106 -14.79 8.96 -0.16
N GLN A 107 -15.91 8.86 -0.89
CA GLN A 107 -16.71 7.63 -0.95
C GLN A 107 -15.93 6.47 -1.57
N GLY A 108 -15.20 6.72 -2.66
CA GLY A 108 -14.34 5.72 -3.31
C GLY A 108 -13.27 5.18 -2.37
N GLU A 109 -12.56 6.05 -1.63
CA GLU A 109 -11.58 5.62 -0.62
C GLU A 109 -12.21 4.76 0.48
N ALA A 110 -13.41 5.12 0.95
CA ALA A 110 -14.10 4.35 1.98
C ALA A 110 -14.55 2.97 1.47
N TRP A 111 -15.11 2.90 0.26
CA TRP A 111 -15.49 1.62 -0.35
C TRP A 111 -14.27 0.74 -0.65
N LEU A 112 -13.17 1.33 -1.09
CA LEU A 112 -11.91 0.62 -1.32
C LEU A 112 -11.40 0.00 -0.03
N ALA A 113 -11.45 0.74 1.09
CA ALA A 113 -11.06 0.25 2.41
C ALA A 113 -11.99 -0.84 2.97
N LEU A 114 -13.28 -0.80 2.60
CA LEU A 114 -14.27 -1.84 2.93
C LEU A 114 -14.23 -3.05 2.00
N ASN A 115 -13.30 -3.08 1.04
CA ASN A 115 -13.18 -4.12 0.01
C ASN A 115 -14.37 -4.24 -0.94
N GLU A 116 -15.15 -3.17 -1.09
CA GLU A 116 -16.31 -3.07 -1.98
C GLU A 116 -15.87 -2.39 -3.29
N TYR A 117 -15.07 -3.11 -4.08
CA TYR A 117 -14.29 -2.50 -5.16
C TYR A 117 -15.13 -2.01 -6.34
N GLU A 118 -16.25 -2.67 -6.67
CA GLU A 118 -17.20 -2.22 -7.69
C GLU A 118 -17.77 -0.85 -7.33
N LYS A 119 -18.22 -0.69 -6.07
CA LYS A 119 -18.73 0.59 -5.53
C LYS A 119 -17.64 1.65 -5.46
N ALA A 120 -16.40 1.25 -5.13
CA ALA A 120 -15.26 2.15 -5.16
C ALA A 120 -15.00 2.68 -6.57
N LEU A 121 -15.01 1.80 -7.57
CA LEU A 121 -14.81 2.14 -8.97
C LEU A 121 -15.91 3.08 -9.50
N GLU A 122 -17.18 2.81 -9.19
CA GLU A 122 -18.29 3.71 -9.49
C GLU A 122 -18.05 5.11 -8.92
N ALA A 123 -17.72 5.19 -7.63
CA ALA A 123 -17.47 6.47 -6.96
C ALA A 123 -16.26 7.22 -7.52
N PHE A 124 -15.15 6.54 -7.84
CA PHE A 124 -14.00 7.18 -8.47
C PHE A 124 -14.28 7.63 -9.90
N ASN A 125 -15.07 6.88 -10.67
CA ASN A 125 -15.49 7.30 -12.01
C ASN A 125 -16.37 8.55 -11.96
N GLU A 126 -17.30 8.64 -11.00
CA GLU A 126 -18.06 9.88 -10.76
C GLU A 126 -17.16 11.03 -10.33
N ALA A 127 -16.16 10.78 -9.47
CA ALA A 127 -15.17 11.79 -9.12
C ALA A 127 -14.40 12.28 -10.37
N MET A 128 -14.00 11.38 -11.26
CA MET A 128 -13.27 11.70 -12.49
C MET A 128 -14.09 12.60 -13.42
N LYS A 129 -15.39 12.32 -13.61
CA LYS A 129 -16.32 13.15 -14.39
C LYS A 129 -16.42 14.59 -13.86
N LEU A 130 -16.22 14.78 -12.56
CA LEU A 130 -16.37 16.06 -11.86
C LEU A 130 -15.07 16.82 -11.66
N VAL A 131 -13.95 16.35 -12.20
CA VAL A 131 -12.71 17.13 -12.27
C VAL A 131 -12.87 18.20 -13.37
N GLY A 132 -13.47 19.34 -12.98
CA GLY A 132 -13.73 20.46 -13.89
C GLY A 132 -12.47 21.11 -14.47
N PRO A 133 -12.61 21.97 -15.49
CA PRO A 133 -11.53 22.82 -15.98
C PRO A 133 -11.05 23.73 -14.85
N ALA A 134 -9.76 24.05 -14.86
CA ALA A 134 -9.19 24.86 -13.80
C ALA A 134 -9.66 26.32 -13.89
N ALA A 135 -9.82 26.96 -12.73
CA ALA A 135 -10.30 28.33 -12.65
C ALA A 135 -9.32 29.28 -13.35
N ALA A 136 -9.86 30.36 -13.94
CA ALA A 136 -9.17 31.25 -14.87
C ALA A 136 -7.87 31.92 -14.34
N ASN A 137 -7.57 31.84 -13.03
CA ASN A 137 -6.41 32.46 -12.39
C ASN A 137 -5.60 31.52 -11.46
N GLU A 138 -5.69 30.19 -11.63
CA GLU A 138 -4.74 29.25 -10.99
C GLU A 138 -3.69 28.75 -12.02
N PRO A 139 -2.55 28.16 -11.58
CA PRO A 139 -1.65 27.38 -12.45
C PRO A 139 -2.37 26.10 -12.93
N ALA A 140 -3.32 26.31 -13.83
CA ALA A 140 -4.57 25.59 -13.99
C ALA A 140 -4.40 24.13 -14.45
N GLU A 141 -3.44 23.89 -15.34
CA GLU A 141 -3.27 22.58 -15.97
C GLU A 141 -2.60 21.57 -15.02
N ASN A 142 -1.53 21.96 -14.33
CA ASN A 142 -0.75 21.07 -13.48
C ASN A 142 -1.56 20.56 -12.28
N VAL A 143 -2.35 21.44 -11.66
CA VAL A 143 -3.23 21.06 -10.55
C VAL A 143 -4.34 20.10 -11.00
N ARG A 144 -4.91 20.33 -12.19
CA ARG A 144 -5.88 19.40 -12.79
C ARG A 144 -5.25 18.04 -13.10
N ARG A 145 -4.08 18.03 -13.76
CA ARG A 145 -3.32 16.81 -14.07
C ARG A 145 -3.02 16.00 -12.81
N GLY A 146 -2.61 16.65 -11.73
CA GLY A 146 -2.39 15.99 -10.44
C GLY A 146 -3.65 15.33 -9.87
N ARG A 147 -4.81 16.00 -9.94
CA ARG A 147 -6.10 15.43 -9.49
C ARG A 147 -6.52 14.23 -10.35
N VAL A 148 -6.40 14.35 -11.68
CA VAL A 148 -6.70 13.25 -12.60
C VAL A 148 -5.80 12.05 -12.32
N ALA A 149 -4.48 12.27 -12.19
CA ALA A 149 -3.53 11.22 -11.87
C ALA A 149 -3.86 10.53 -10.54
N GLN A 150 -4.23 11.30 -9.51
CA GLN A 150 -4.63 10.76 -8.21
C GLN A 150 -5.87 9.84 -8.31
N ILE A 151 -6.93 10.29 -8.99
CA ILE A 151 -8.15 9.49 -9.14
C ILE A 151 -7.86 8.26 -10.01
N GLN A 152 -7.10 8.42 -11.10
CA GLN A 152 -6.73 7.33 -11.99
C GLN A 152 -5.94 6.24 -11.26
N LYS A 153 -4.99 6.63 -10.40
CA LYS A 153 -4.25 5.69 -9.54
C LYS A 153 -5.20 4.84 -8.69
N ARG A 154 -6.23 5.46 -8.09
CA ARG A 154 -7.22 4.73 -7.28
C ARG A 154 -8.16 3.85 -8.08
N ILE A 155 -8.55 4.28 -9.28
CA ILE A 155 -9.30 3.44 -10.24
C ILE A 155 -8.48 2.20 -10.60
N THR A 156 -7.21 2.35 -10.95
CA THR A 156 -6.30 1.24 -11.26
C THR A 156 -6.17 0.29 -10.07
N LYS A 157 -5.97 0.82 -8.86
CA LYS A 157 -5.92 0.02 -7.63
C LYS A 157 -7.20 -0.79 -7.40
N ALA A 158 -8.38 -0.18 -7.55
CA ALA A 158 -9.66 -0.88 -7.40
C ALA A 158 -9.82 -2.01 -8.43
N LYS A 159 -9.48 -1.77 -9.70
CA LYS A 159 -9.53 -2.79 -10.76
C LYS A 159 -8.62 -3.98 -10.48
N ILE A 160 -7.38 -3.71 -10.05
CA ILE A 160 -6.41 -4.75 -9.70
C ILE A 160 -6.94 -5.59 -8.54
N LYS A 161 -7.51 -4.97 -7.50
CA LYS A 161 -8.10 -5.70 -6.36
C LYS A 161 -9.34 -6.52 -6.74
N MET A 162 -10.15 -6.05 -7.68
CA MET A 162 -11.24 -6.85 -8.26
C MET A 162 -10.71 -8.06 -9.01
N GLU A 163 -9.69 -7.86 -9.85
CA GLU A 163 -9.05 -8.93 -10.61
C GLU A 163 -8.41 -9.96 -9.66
N ASP A 164 -7.71 -9.52 -8.60
CA ASP A 164 -7.15 -10.40 -7.57
C ASP A 164 -8.21 -11.36 -7.02
N ARG A 165 -9.36 -10.81 -6.59
CA ARG A 165 -10.48 -11.63 -6.09
C ARG A 165 -11.00 -12.60 -7.13
N SER A 166 -11.09 -12.16 -8.39
CA SER A 166 -11.47 -13.04 -9.50
C SER A 166 -10.43 -14.15 -9.74
N LEU A 167 -9.17 -13.94 -9.39
CA LEU A 167 -8.11 -14.95 -9.46
C LEU A 167 -7.98 -15.81 -8.19
N GLY A 168 -8.86 -15.64 -7.20
CA GLY A 168 -8.80 -16.34 -5.91
C GLY A 168 -7.67 -15.85 -4.98
N LEU A 169 -7.11 -14.67 -5.28
CA LEU A 169 -6.01 -14.03 -4.57
C LEU A 169 -6.53 -12.83 -3.75
N CYS A 170 -6.03 -12.65 -2.54
CA CYS A 170 -5.99 -11.32 -1.94
C CYS A 170 -4.54 -11.00 -1.57
N LEU A 171 -4.01 -9.91 -2.09
CA LEU A 171 -2.70 -9.41 -1.69
C LEU A 171 -2.88 -8.32 -0.63
N HIS A 172 -2.51 -8.61 0.61
CA HIS A 172 -2.44 -7.59 1.66
C HIS A 172 -1.06 -6.94 1.59
N GLN A 173 -1.03 -5.61 1.63
CA GLN A 173 0.19 -4.81 1.60
C GLN A 173 0.17 -3.94 2.85
N LEU A 174 1.06 -4.24 3.80
CA LEU A 174 1.19 -3.53 5.06
C LEU A 174 2.39 -2.59 4.99
N SER A 175 2.27 -1.43 5.60
CA SER A 175 3.39 -0.49 5.74
C SER A 175 3.55 0.01 7.19
N PRO A 176 4.79 0.17 7.67
CA PRO A 176 5.06 0.77 8.97
C PRO A 176 4.49 2.18 9.11
N GLY A 177 3.71 2.42 10.15
CA GLY A 177 3.13 3.73 10.47
C GLY A 177 1.94 4.16 9.62
N GLY A 178 1.57 3.41 8.58
CA GLY A 178 0.33 3.60 7.80
C GLY A 178 -0.96 3.27 8.57
N GLY A 179 -0.83 2.84 9.84
CA GLY A 179 -1.92 2.38 10.70
C GLY A 179 -2.10 0.87 10.71
N ASP A 180 -1.29 0.12 9.96
CA ASP A 180 -1.35 -1.34 9.91
C ASP A 180 -0.39 -1.98 10.91
N ILE A 181 0.89 -1.66 10.81
CA ILE A 181 1.95 -2.11 11.72
C ILE A 181 2.79 -0.93 12.20
N CYS A 182 3.55 -1.09 13.28
CA CYS A 182 4.38 -0.02 13.86
C CYS A 182 3.56 1.25 14.20
N SER A 183 2.26 1.13 14.53
CA SER A 183 1.31 2.24 14.60
C SER A 183 1.20 2.88 16.00
N SER A 184 1.33 2.08 17.07
CA SER A 184 1.22 2.55 18.45
C SER A 184 2.58 2.86 19.08
N HIS A 185 2.62 3.89 19.95
CA HIS A 185 3.77 4.11 20.83
C HIS A 185 3.90 2.92 21.79
N SER A 186 5.09 2.32 21.80
CA SER A 186 5.52 1.33 22.77
C SER A 186 5.91 1.98 24.08
N PHE A 187 5.79 1.26 25.19
CA PHE A 187 6.47 1.63 26.44
C PHE A 187 8.00 1.45 26.35
N SER A 188 8.51 0.70 25.34
CA SER A 188 9.94 0.51 25.09
C SER A 188 10.51 1.63 24.20
N PRO A 189 11.47 2.43 24.69
CA PRO A 189 12.14 3.47 23.90
C PRO A 189 12.87 2.90 22.67
N VAL A 190 13.53 1.76 22.82
CA VAL A 190 14.23 1.08 21.71
C VAL A 190 13.25 0.67 20.63
N ARG A 191 12.09 0.10 21.01
CA ARG A 191 11.05 -0.27 20.04
C ARG A 191 10.49 0.96 19.30
N ASN A 192 10.29 2.08 20.02
CA ASN A 192 9.85 3.32 19.38
C ASN A 192 10.88 3.86 18.38
N LEU A 193 12.18 3.74 18.69
CA LEU A 193 13.25 4.11 17.77
C LEU A 193 13.22 3.22 16.51
N VAL A 194 13.16 1.90 16.68
CA VAL A 194 13.04 0.93 15.57
C VAL A 194 11.81 1.24 14.71
N TYR A 195 10.64 1.46 15.31
CA TYR A 195 9.43 1.81 14.56
C TYR A 195 9.55 3.17 13.85
N SER A 196 10.25 4.14 14.44
CA SER A 196 10.50 5.42 13.77
C SER A 196 11.38 5.25 12.54
N TYR A 197 12.32 4.31 12.57
CA TYR A 197 13.20 3.99 11.45
C TYR A 197 12.44 3.20 10.38
N ALA A 198 11.67 2.19 10.77
CA ALA A 198 10.79 1.42 9.88
C ALA A 198 9.89 2.33 9.02
N ARG A 199 9.32 3.38 9.62
CA ARG A 199 8.48 4.37 8.91
C ARG A 199 9.24 5.19 7.87
N LYS A 200 10.55 5.37 8.03
CA LYS A 200 11.40 6.09 7.08
C LYS A 200 11.88 5.17 5.96
N MET A 201 12.18 3.92 6.29
CA MET A 201 12.59 2.91 5.31
C MET A 201 11.49 2.62 4.29
N GLY A 202 10.23 2.73 4.69
CA GLY A 202 9.10 2.61 3.75
C GLY A 202 8.90 1.19 3.21
N ASN A 203 9.37 0.15 3.93
CA ASN A 203 9.20 -1.24 3.51
C ASN A 203 7.72 -1.62 3.39
N TYR A 204 7.42 -2.47 2.43
CA TYR A 204 6.16 -3.16 2.28
C TYR A 204 6.29 -4.62 2.73
N ILE A 205 5.39 -5.04 3.61
CA ILE A 205 5.23 -6.42 4.02
C ILE A 205 3.98 -6.96 3.31
N TYR A 206 4.10 -8.11 2.66
CA TYR A 206 2.97 -8.69 1.92
C TYR A 206 2.42 -9.95 2.58
N LEU A 207 1.10 -10.13 2.50
CA LEU A 207 0.46 -11.43 2.74
C LEU A 207 -0.21 -11.85 1.42
N ILE A 208 0.25 -12.95 0.85
CA ILE A 208 -0.34 -13.57 -0.33
C ILE A 208 -1.41 -14.55 0.15
N GLU A 209 -2.68 -14.16 0.13
CA GLU A 209 -3.82 -14.99 0.56
C GLU A 209 -4.39 -15.80 -0.61
N ASN A 210 -4.67 -17.09 -0.37
CA ASN A 210 -5.69 -17.81 -1.12
C ASN A 210 -7.06 -17.61 -0.46
N ILE A 211 -7.98 -16.95 -1.16
CA ILE A 211 -9.27 -16.53 -0.58
C ILE A 211 -10.11 -17.73 -0.11
N ALA A 212 -10.05 -18.84 -0.85
CA ALA A 212 -10.88 -20.01 -0.59
C ALA A 212 -10.42 -20.76 0.66
N SER A 213 -9.11 -21.00 0.82
CA SER A 213 -8.57 -21.75 1.96
C SER A 213 -8.22 -20.87 3.16
N LYS A 214 -8.13 -19.55 2.97
CA LYS A 214 -7.57 -18.58 3.91
C LYS A 214 -6.10 -18.81 4.26
N GLU A 215 -5.42 -19.73 3.57
CA GLU A 215 -3.98 -19.88 3.72
C GLU A 215 -3.26 -18.68 3.12
N CYS A 216 -2.22 -18.21 3.81
CA CYS A 216 -1.38 -17.14 3.32
C CYS A 216 0.10 -17.36 3.58
N LEU A 217 0.92 -16.82 2.68
CA LEU A 217 2.36 -16.70 2.86
C LEU A 217 2.71 -15.24 3.17
N LEU A 218 3.51 -15.06 4.20
CA LEU A 218 4.09 -13.76 4.53
C LEU A 218 5.32 -13.52 3.67
N VAL A 219 5.48 -12.33 3.10
CA VAL A 219 6.68 -11.94 2.35
C VAL A 219 7.37 -10.81 3.09
N ASP A 220 8.66 -10.98 3.35
CA ASP A 220 9.54 -9.99 4.00
C ASP A 220 9.01 -9.47 5.33
N ALA A 221 8.59 -10.40 6.20
CA ALA A 221 8.03 -10.07 7.51
C ALA A 221 9.10 -9.50 8.46
N CYS A 222 9.03 -8.20 8.69
CA CYS A 222 9.99 -7.42 9.48
C CYS A 222 9.31 -6.35 10.37
N TRP A 223 10.11 -5.69 11.20
CA TRP A 223 9.78 -4.57 12.10
C TRP A 223 8.82 -4.86 13.27
N ASP A 224 7.66 -5.44 13.01
CA ASP A 224 6.57 -5.59 13.99
C ASP A 224 5.80 -6.89 13.80
N ILE A 225 6.47 -8.01 14.04
CA ILE A 225 5.88 -9.36 13.90
C ILE A 225 4.60 -9.51 14.71
N ASP A 226 4.50 -8.91 15.89
CA ASP A 226 3.27 -8.99 16.69
C ASP A 226 2.11 -8.23 16.03
N GLY A 227 2.37 -7.04 15.47
CA GLY A 227 1.39 -6.30 14.68
C GLY A 227 0.95 -7.04 13.42
N ILE A 228 1.90 -7.65 12.69
CA ILE A 228 1.63 -8.46 11.50
C ILE A 228 0.72 -9.66 11.84
N LEU A 229 1.03 -10.38 12.91
CA LEU A 229 0.22 -11.53 13.36
C LEU A 229 -1.16 -11.09 13.86
N ALA A 230 -1.25 -9.94 14.53
CA ALA A 230 -2.53 -9.37 14.94
C ALA A 230 -3.40 -8.99 13.74
N TYR A 231 -2.81 -8.39 12.70
CA TYR A 231 -3.47 -8.11 11.43
C TYR A 231 -3.97 -9.39 10.76
N ALA A 232 -3.11 -10.40 10.61
CA ALA A 232 -3.49 -11.68 10.00
C ALA A 232 -4.65 -12.36 10.77
N LYS A 233 -4.63 -12.30 12.11
CA LYS A 233 -5.72 -12.81 12.95
C LYS A 233 -7.02 -12.04 12.75
N HIS A 234 -6.97 -10.71 12.65
CA HIS A 234 -8.14 -9.87 12.38
C HIS A 234 -8.78 -10.23 11.02
N GLU A 235 -7.95 -10.41 9.99
CA GLU A 235 -8.37 -10.82 8.65
C GLU A 235 -8.72 -12.33 8.54
N LYS A 236 -8.60 -13.09 9.64
CA LYS A 236 -8.86 -14.54 9.72
C LYS A 236 -8.01 -15.37 8.75
N LEU A 237 -6.76 -14.96 8.57
CA LEU A 237 -5.78 -15.63 7.71
C LEU A 237 -5.06 -16.74 8.49
N LYS A 238 -4.74 -17.83 7.80
CA LYS A 238 -3.91 -18.93 8.28
C LYS A 238 -2.53 -18.80 7.64
N ILE A 239 -1.55 -18.28 8.38
CA ILE A 239 -0.17 -18.19 7.90
C ILE A 239 0.43 -19.61 7.85
N VAL A 240 0.90 -20.03 6.67
CA VAL A 240 1.47 -21.36 6.43
C VAL A 240 2.97 -21.36 6.14
N GLY A 241 3.58 -20.17 6.05
CA GLY A 241 4.99 -20.02 5.75
C GLY A 241 5.39 -18.56 5.58
N ALA A 242 6.70 -18.34 5.44
CA ALA A 242 7.27 -17.06 5.09
C ALA A 242 8.10 -17.20 3.81
N VAL A 243 8.10 -16.17 2.97
CA VAL A 243 8.94 -16.05 1.78
C VAL A 243 9.86 -14.85 2.01
N VAL A 244 11.13 -14.99 1.63
CA VAL A 244 12.11 -13.92 1.72
C VAL A 244 12.53 -13.54 0.31
N THR A 245 12.36 -12.27 -0.05
CA THR A 245 12.86 -11.76 -1.34
C THR A 245 14.38 -11.62 -1.32
N HIS A 246 14.95 -11.15 -0.21
CA HIS A 246 16.39 -11.07 -0.01
C HIS A 246 16.77 -10.90 1.48
N TYR A 247 18.04 -11.03 1.83
CA TYR A 247 18.49 -11.20 3.22
C TYR A 247 18.59 -9.94 4.09
N HIS A 248 18.38 -8.72 3.57
CA HIS A 248 18.65 -7.51 4.37
C HIS A 248 17.77 -7.41 5.62
N ILE A 249 18.31 -6.72 6.63
CA ILE A 249 17.76 -6.66 7.99
C ILE A 249 16.35 -6.05 8.06
N ASP A 250 16.00 -5.21 7.11
CA ASP A 250 14.70 -4.58 6.97
C ASP A 250 13.69 -5.43 6.19
N HIS A 251 14.09 -6.63 5.75
CA HIS A 251 13.22 -7.67 5.16
C HIS A 251 13.14 -8.92 6.03
N VAL A 252 14.24 -9.32 6.68
CA VAL A 252 14.29 -10.53 7.51
C VAL A 252 14.47 -10.27 9.00
N GLY A 253 14.66 -9.02 9.42
CA GLY A 253 15.02 -8.68 10.80
C GLY A 253 16.42 -9.17 11.19
N GLY A 254 16.69 -9.16 12.49
CA GLY A 254 17.95 -9.63 13.06
C GLY A 254 18.80 -8.52 13.66
N ILE A 255 20.10 -8.77 13.72
CA ILE A 255 21.09 -7.80 14.23
C ILE A 255 21.36 -6.76 13.14
N PRO A 256 21.11 -5.47 13.38
CA PRO A 256 21.40 -4.43 12.39
C PRO A 256 22.91 -4.31 12.13
N PRO A 257 23.34 -3.84 10.94
CA PRO A 257 24.76 -3.67 10.64
C PRO A 257 25.36 -2.48 11.40
N PRO A 258 26.70 -2.41 11.53
CA PRO A 258 27.38 -1.23 12.07
C PRO A 258 27.00 0.06 11.32
N PRO A 259 26.89 1.21 12.01
CA PRO A 259 27.17 1.42 13.44
C PRO A 259 25.96 1.15 14.36
N PHE A 260 24.91 0.50 13.87
CA PHE A 260 23.66 0.31 14.60
C PHE A 260 23.60 -1.02 15.37
N ASP A 261 24.65 -1.84 15.30
CA ASP A 261 24.85 -3.15 15.94
C ASP A 261 25.06 -3.07 17.47
N ILE A 262 24.38 -2.13 18.11
CA ILE A 262 24.47 -1.86 19.55
C ILE A 262 23.90 -3.07 20.31
N PRO A 263 24.59 -3.58 21.36
CA PRO A 263 24.11 -4.70 22.16
C PRO A 263 22.68 -4.49 22.66
N GLY A 264 21.80 -5.45 22.35
CA GLY A 264 20.38 -5.43 22.75
C GLY A 264 19.43 -4.78 21.75
N VAL A 265 19.93 -4.13 20.68
CA VAL A 265 19.10 -3.68 19.57
C VAL A 265 18.95 -4.82 18.56
N ARG A 266 17.71 -5.20 18.28
CA ARG A 266 17.36 -6.16 17.22
C ARG A 266 16.12 -5.68 16.50
N VAL A 267 16.08 -5.91 15.19
CA VAL A 267 14.89 -5.73 14.38
C VAL A 267 14.09 -7.02 14.42
N ASP A 268 12.82 -6.93 14.82
CA ASP A 268 11.93 -8.09 14.75
C ASP A 268 11.77 -8.52 13.29
N GLY A 269 11.82 -9.83 13.03
CA GLY A 269 11.62 -10.36 11.68
C GLY A 269 11.49 -11.87 11.67
N LEU A 270 12.16 -12.53 10.73
CA LEU A 270 12.05 -13.94 10.44
C LEU A 270 12.32 -14.83 11.68
N ALA A 271 13.34 -14.51 12.48
CA ALA A 271 13.63 -15.28 13.70
C ALA A 271 12.45 -15.30 14.68
N LYS A 272 11.87 -14.13 14.96
CA LYS A 272 10.71 -14.00 15.84
C LYS A 272 9.46 -14.63 15.23
N LEU A 273 9.27 -14.50 13.93
CA LEU A 273 8.15 -15.11 13.21
C LEU A 273 8.19 -16.64 13.31
N LEU A 274 9.32 -17.25 12.95
CA LEU A 274 9.52 -18.71 12.97
C LEU A 274 9.48 -19.30 14.38
N LYS A 275 9.79 -18.50 15.41
CA LYS A 275 9.60 -18.88 16.82
C LYS A 275 8.11 -18.91 17.21
N LYS A 276 7.30 -17.98 16.69
CA LYS A 276 5.85 -17.90 16.96
C LYS A 276 5.04 -18.87 16.11
N LEU A 277 5.58 -19.28 14.97
CA LEU A 277 4.97 -20.24 14.04
C LEU A 277 5.91 -21.44 13.86
N PRO A 278 5.90 -22.40 14.81
CA PRO A 278 6.85 -23.53 14.79
C PRO A 278 6.70 -24.43 13.56
N ASP A 279 5.48 -24.54 13.01
CA ASP A 279 5.17 -25.37 11.84
C ASP A 279 5.45 -24.67 10.50
N ALA A 280 5.78 -23.37 10.53
CA ALA A 280 6.08 -22.61 9.32
C ALA A 280 7.55 -22.76 8.91
N SER A 281 7.80 -22.84 7.61
CA SER A 281 9.16 -22.74 7.04
C SER A 281 9.35 -21.42 6.31
N ALA A 282 10.61 -21.05 6.10
CA ALA A 282 11.01 -19.90 5.31
C ALA A 282 11.48 -20.34 3.92
N TYR A 283 10.81 -19.89 2.87
CA TYR A 283 11.17 -20.11 1.48
C TYR A 283 12.14 -19.02 1.05
N VAL A 284 13.38 -19.43 0.75
CA VAL A 284 14.50 -18.53 0.51
C VAL A 284 15.32 -18.99 -0.70
N ASN A 285 15.92 -18.06 -1.43
CA ASN A 285 16.94 -18.45 -2.40
C ASN A 285 18.20 -18.90 -1.64
N PRO A 286 18.82 -20.04 -2.00
CA PRO A 286 19.98 -20.56 -1.28
C PRO A 286 21.16 -19.60 -1.17
N ALA A 287 21.36 -18.72 -2.16
CA ALA A 287 22.48 -17.78 -2.18
C ALA A 287 22.41 -16.74 -1.04
N ASP A 288 21.23 -16.52 -0.46
CA ASP A 288 21.01 -15.57 0.63
C ASP A 288 20.99 -16.22 2.03
N ILE A 289 20.91 -17.55 2.13
CA ILE A 289 20.93 -18.26 3.42
C ILE A 289 22.11 -17.83 4.31
N PRO A 290 23.36 -17.71 3.81
CA PRO A 290 24.48 -17.26 4.63
C PRO A 290 24.25 -15.87 5.25
N GLY A 291 23.69 -14.93 4.48
CA GLY A 291 23.36 -13.58 4.95
C GLY A 291 22.27 -13.59 6.02
N ILE A 292 21.21 -14.39 5.81
CA ILE A 292 20.11 -14.54 6.78
C ILE A 292 20.62 -15.13 8.09
N VAL A 293 21.41 -16.21 8.03
CA VAL A 293 21.99 -16.87 9.22
C VAL A 293 22.94 -15.95 9.97
N LYS A 294 23.74 -15.15 9.25
CA LYS A 294 24.60 -14.14 9.88
C LYS A 294 23.80 -13.10 10.67
N ALA A 295 22.69 -12.60 10.11
CA ALA A 295 21.83 -11.63 10.77
C ALA A 295 20.96 -12.25 11.89
N ASN A 296 20.63 -13.54 11.75
CA ASN A 296 19.70 -14.29 12.62
C ASN A 296 20.30 -15.65 13.01
N PRO A 297 21.39 -15.69 13.80
CA PRO A 297 22.09 -16.93 14.14
C PRO A 297 21.24 -17.92 14.96
N GLU A 298 20.12 -17.46 15.53
CA GLU A 298 19.16 -18.30 16.24
C GLU A 298 18.26 -19.16 15.33
N ILE A 299 18.20 -18.89 14.02
CA ILE A 299 17.39 -19.68 13.09
C ILE A 299 18.18 -20.91 12.66
N SER A 300 17.62 -22.09 12.94
CA SER A 300 18.20 -23.34 12.46
C SER A 300 18.03 -23.49 10.95
N VAL A 301 19.07 -23.97 10.27
CA VAL A 301 19.11 -24.06 8.79
C VAL A 301 18.05 -25.00 8.19
N ASP A 302 17.55 -25.99 8.93
CA ASP A 302 16.43 -26.86 8.52
C ASP A 302 15.09 -26.12 8.41
N ARG A 303 15.01 -24.88 8.92
CA ARG A 303 13.85 -24.01 8.76
C ARG A 303 13.79 -23.32 7.40
N PHE A 304 14.88 -23.40 6.62
CA PHE A 304 14.93 -22.85 5.27
C PHE A 304 14.58 -23.92 4.24
N ILE A 305 13.70 -23.55 3.30
CA ILE A 305 13.39 -24.35 2.12
C ILE A 305 13.86 -23.56 0.90
N SER A 306 14.66 -24.20 0.05
CA SER A 306 15.13 -23.59 -1.20
C SER A 306 13.96 -23.30 -2.14
N THR A 307 13.89 -22.07 -2.64
CA THR A 307 12.95 -21.71 -3.70
C THR A 307 13.34 -22.28 -5.07
N GLU A 308 14.61 -22.64 -5.28
CA GLU A 308 15.09 -23.25 -6.53
C GLU A 308 14.54 -24.66 -6.74
N ASP A 309 14.12 -25.33 -5.66
CA ASP A 309 13.50 -26.64 -5.71
C ASP A 309 12.05 -26.59 -6.24
N TYR A 310 11.46 -25.40 -6.37
CA TYR A 310 10.09 -25.20 -6.84
C TYR A 310 10.05 -24.60 -8.25
N GLY A 311 9.43 -25.33 -9.19
CA GLY A 311 9.01 -24.73 -10.46
C GLY A 311 7.83 -23.76 -10.28
N THR A 312 6.86 -24.15 -9.46
CA THR A 312 5.74 -23.31 -9.02
C THR A 312 5.25 -23.88 -7.70
N MET A 313 4.98 -23.01 -6.72
CA MET A 313 4.37 -23.36 -5.45
C MET A 313 2.92 -22.89 -5.45
N CYS A 314 2.01 -23.62 -4.81
CA CYS A 314 0.60 -23.27 -4.74
C CYS A 314 0.09 -23.09 -3.31
N LEU A 315 -0.87 -22.19 -3.15
CA LEU A 315 -1.78 -22.15 -2.01
C LEU A 315 -3.17 -22.67 -2.44
N PRO A 316 -3.84 -23.51 -1.62
CA PRO A 316 -3.35 -24.06 -0.34
C PRO A 316 -2.16 -25.03 -0.49
N MET A 317 -1.30 -25.05 0.52
CA MET A 317 -0.06 -25.84 0.55
C MET A 317 -0.31 -27.35 0.44
N SER A 318 -1.50 -27.82 0.79
CA SER A 318 -1.90 -29.23 0.66
C SER A 318 -1.85 -29.75 -0.78
N LEU A 319 -1.85 -28.85 -1.78
CA LEU A 319 -1.76 -29.20 -3.19
C LEU A 319 -0.31 -29.29 -3.69
N ASN A 320 0.66 -28.89 -2.86
CA ASN A 320 2.08 -29.08 -3.15
C ASN A 320 2.44 -30.53 -2.79
N GLY A 321 2.09 -31.47 -3.66
CA GLY A 321 2.45 -32.88 -3.53
C GLY A 321 3.98 -33.03 -3.45
N GLY A 322 4.45 -33.79 -2.47
CA GLY A 322 5.87 -34.08 -2.30
C GLY A 322 6.48 -34.60 -3.60
N THR A 323 7.65 -34.06 -3.96
CA THR A 323 8.45 -34.29 -5.18
C THR A 323 8.06 -33.45 -6.42
N LYS A 324 8.98 -32.54 -6.78
CA LYS A 324 9.35 -31.94 -8.08
C LYS A 324 8.38 -32.09 -9.27
N SER A 325 7.08 -31.92 -9.07
CA SER A 325 6.10 -31.86 -10.15
C SER A 325 5.53 -30.45 -10.22
N LYS A 326 5.57 -29.87 -11.42
CA LYS A 326 4.97 -28.57 -11.71
C LYS A 326 3.48 -28.66 -11.38
N PRO A 327 2.93 -27.84 -10.47
CA PRO A 327 1.49 -27.77 -10.29
C PRO A 327 0.88 -27.31 -11.62
N THR A 328 0.09 -28.19 -12.23
CA THR A 328 -0.72 -27.86 -13.39
C THR A 328 -1.90 -27.02 -12.93
N SER A 329 -2.19 -25.94 -13.65
CA SER A 329 -3.17 -24.90 -13.34
C SER A 329 -4.64 -25.36 -13.27
N GLN A 330 -4.89 -26.66 -13.30
CA GLN A 330 -6.21 -27.27 -13.15
C GLN A 330 -6.08 -28.57 -12.35
N GLN A 331 -6.11 -28.47 -11.02
CA GLN A 331 -6.53 -29.57 -10.18
C GLN A 331 -7.89 -29.24 -9.56
N SER A 332 -8.82 -30.17 -9.76
CA SER A 332 -10.22 -30.10 -9.35
C SER A 332 -10.35 -29.93 -7.83
N GLY A 333 -10.75 -28.74 -7.36
CA GLY A 333 -11.00 -28.50 -5.93
C GLY A 333 -11.10 -27.06 -5.44
N GLY A 334 -10.80 -26.06 -6.28
CA GLY A 334 -10.86 -24.63 -5.94
C GLY A 334 -9.82 -23.84 -6.75
N ARG A 335 -9.97 -22.50 -6.86
CA ARG A 335 -8.94 -21.68 -7.51
C ARG A 335 -7.69 -21.63 -6.62
N THR A 336 -6.58 -22.16 -7.13
CA THR A 336 -5.27 -22.12 -6.47
C THR A 336 -4.60 -20.77 -6.67
N THR A 337 -3.82 -20.32 -5.68
CA THR A 337 -2.90 -19.19 -5.86
C THR A 337 -1.52 -19.73 -6.17
N ALA A 338 -1.02 -19.55 -7.39
CA ALA A 338 0.28 -20.04 -7.85
C ALA A 338 1.37 -18.98 -7.66
N LEU A 339 2.55 -19.39 -7.19
CA LEU A 339 3.71 -18.56 -6.93
C LEU A 339 4.90 -19.12 -7.71
N GLN A 340 5.48 -18.29 -8.57
CA GLN A 340 6.71 -18.60 -9.30
C GLN A 340 7.84 -17.75 -8.75
N PHE A 341 8.95 -18.39 -8.38
CA PHE A 341 10.14 -17.70 -7.91
C PHE A 341 11.05 -17.38 -9.09
N ILE A 342 11.41 -16.12 -9.25
CA ILE A 342 12.31 -15.65 -10.31
C ILE A 342 13.57 -15.15 -9.61
N HIS A 343 14.66 -15.90 -9.71
CA HIS A 343 15.95 -15.45 -9.18
C HIS A 343 16.40 -14.20 -9.93
N THR A 344 16.64 -13.12 -9.20
CA THR A 344 16.97 -11.79 -9.70
C THR A 344 18.12 -11.19 -8.91
N PRO A 345 19.33 -11.77 -9.00
CA PRO A 345 20.49 -11.28 -8.27
C PRO A 345 20.85 -9.87 -8.73
N GLY A 346 21.51 -9.12 -7.86
CA GLY A 346 21.94 -7.77 -8.13
C GLY A 346 22.09 -6.98 -6.85
N HIS A 347 20.96 -6.74 -6.17
CA HIS A 347 20.95 -6.10 -4.85
C HIS A 347 21.60 -6.99 -3.78
N THR A 348 21.29 -8.28 -3.82
CA THR A 348 21.97 -9.34 -3.08
C THR A 348 22.20 -10.56 -4.00
N PRO A 349 23.06 -11.52 -3.63
CA PRO A 349 23.28 -12.73 -4.42
C PRO A 349 22.02 -13.60 -4.61
N GLY A 350 21.14 -13.65 -3.60
CA GLY A 350 19.92 -14.46 -3.58
C GLY A 350 18.64 -13.67 -3.80
N SER A 351 18.70 -12.38 -4.13
CA SER A 351 17.53 -11.57 -4.48
C SER A 351 16.61 -12.33 -5.46
N GLN A 352 15.32 -12.37 -5.16
CA GLN A 352 14.31 -13.02 -5.98
C GLN A 352 12.98 -12.26 -5.99
N CYS A 353 12.33 -12.27 -7.15
CA CYS A 353 10.95 -11.82 -7.30
C CYS A 353 9.98 -13.01 -7.19
N ILE A 354 8.75 -12.72 -6.78
CA ILE A 354 7.66 -13.71 -6.70
C ILE A 354 6.57 -13.28 -7.67
N LEU A 355 6.35 -14.06 -8.72
CA LEU A 355 5.27 -13.85 -9.68
C LEU A 355 4.06 -14.70 -9.27
N VAL A 356 3.04 -14.02 -8.74
CA VAL A 356 1.80 -14.63 -8.26
C VAL A 356 0.75 -14.63 -9.37
N ASN A 357 0.15 -15.80 -9.61
CA ASN A 357 -0.85 -16.05 -10.65
C ASN A 357 -0.44 -15.54 -12.05
N GLY A 358 0.86 -15.44 -12.32
CA GLY A 358 1.40 -14.91 -13.57
C GLY A 358 1.23 -13.41 -13.80
N ASN A 359 0.63 -12.66 -12.85
CA ASN A 359 0.24 -11.25 -13.08
C ASN A 359 0.55 -10.28 -11.93
N ARG A 360 1.04 -10.76 -10.78
CA ARG A 360 1.45 -9.90 -9.65
C ARG A 360 2.90 -10.19 -9.30
N LEU A 361 3.79 -9.25 -9.60
CA LEU A 361 5.21 -9.37 -9.32
C LEU A 361 5.53 -8.66 -8.00
N LEU A 362 5.75 -9.43 -6.94
CA LEU A 362 6.38 -8.91 -5.73
C LEU A 362 7.88 -8.88 -6.02
N SER A 363 8.44 -7.68 -6.20
CA SER A 363 9.78 -7.51 -6.76
C SER A 363 10.88 -7.37 -5.72
N GLY A 364 10.54 -7.29 -4.44
CA GLY A 364 11.47 -6.92 -3.38
C GLY A 364 12.28 -5.69 -3.82
N ASP A 365 13.59 -5.80 -3.69
CA ASP A 365 14.52 -4.70 -3.99
C ASP A 365 15.17 -4.85 -5.36
N THR A 366 14.67 -5.79 -6.18
CA THR A 366 15.12 -5.90 -7.58
C THR A 366 14.58 -4.74 -8.42
N LEU A 367 13.32 -4.38 -8.23
CA LEU A 367 12.65 -3.35 -9.02
C LEU A 367 11.69 -2.56 -8.14
N PHE A 368 11.92 -1.26 -8.08
CA PHE A 368 11.00 -0.26 -7.55
C PHE A 368 10.30 0.47 -8.70
N ILE A 369 9.39 1.38 -8.36
CA ILE A 369 8.79 2.26 -9.36
C ILE A 369 9.86 3.26 -9.80
N ARG A 370 10.24 3.24 -11.09
CA ARG A 370 11.30 4.09 -11.67
C ARG A 370 12.70 3.94 -11.07
N SER A 371 12.95 2.94 -10.22
CA SER A 371 14.25 2.73 -9.56
C SER A 371 14.47 1.23 -9.25
N CYS A 372 15.58 0.88 -8.64
CA CYS A 372 15.87 -0.45 -8.08
C CYS A 372 16.65 -0.30 -6.78
N GLY A 373 16.78 -1.39 -6.01
CA GLY A 373 17.65 -1.42 -4.84
C GLY A 373 19.11 -1.21 -5.21
N ARG A 374 19.89 -0.74 -4.25
CA ARG A 374 21.30 -0.40 -4.47
C ARG A 374 22.16 -1.59 -4.84
N VAL A 375 23.27 -1.31 -5.51
CA VAL A 375 24.24 -2.28 -6.03
C VAL A 375 25.68 -1.91 -5.64
N ASP A 376 25.82 -1.31 -4.46
CA ASP A 376 27.08 -0.79 -3.90
C ASP A 376 27.58 -1.55 -2.65
N PHE A 377 26.79 -2.51 -2.14
CA PHE A 377 27.24 -3.39 -1.06
C PHE A 377 28.26 -4.43 -1.55
N PRO A 378 29.17 -4.92 -0.68
CA PRO A 378 30.26 -5.83 -1.08
C PRO A 378 29.84 -7.10 -1.83
N ASP A 379 28.62 -7.58 -1.61
CA ASP A 379 28.04 -8.78 -2.19
C ASP A 379 26.96 -8.51 -3.25
N SER A 380 26.71 -7.23 -3.55
CA SER A 380 25.86 -6.79 -4.65
C SER A 380 26.64 -6.74 -5.98
N ASP A 381 25.93 -6.76 -7.12
CA ASP A 381 26.55 -6.75 -8.45
C ASP A 381 25.68 -6.02 -9.49
N VAL A 382 26.24 -4.94 -10.06
CA VAL A 382 25.59 -4.10 -11.08
C VAL A 382 25.19 -4.89 -12.33
N MET A 383 26.01 -5.85 -12.77
CA MET A 383 25.78 -6.62 -13.98
C MET A 383 24.77 -7.75 -13.77
N HIS A 384 24.72 -8.32 -12.57
CA HIS A 384 23.62 -9.18 -12.17
C HIS A 384 22.30 -8.41 -12.15
N MET A 385 22.27 -7.21 -11.57
CA MET A 385 21.08 -6.35 -11.60
C MET A 385 20.66 -6.03 -13.03
N TYR A 386 21.61 -5.70 -13.92
CA TYR A 386 21.35 -5.51 -15.35
C TYR A 386 20.66 -6.73 -15.96
N HIS A 387 21.21 -7.94 -15.77
CA HIS A 387 20.60 -9.16 -16.31
C HIS A 387 19.20 -9.41 -15.73
N SER A 388 19.02 -9.18 -14.42
CA SER A 388 17.73 -9.32 -13.74
C SER A 388 16.68 -8.38 -14.30
N LEU A 389 17.00 -7.09 -14.47
CA LEU A 389 16.08 -6.11 -15.01
C LEU A 389 15.86 -6.28 -16.52
N GLN A 390 16.94 -6.23 -17.31
CA GLN A 390 16.86 -6.09 -18.77
C GLN A 390 16.62 -7.40 -19.50
N LEU A 391 17.01 -8.54 -18.93
CA LEU A 391 16.90 -9.84 -19.60
C LEU A 391 15.87 -10.78 -18.95
N LYS A 392 15.46 -10.53 -17.70
CA LYS A 392 14.40 -11.30 -17.04
C LYS A 392 13.13 -10.48 -16.90
N LEU A 393 13.11 -9.42 -16.08
CA LEU A 393 11.88 -8.68 -15.78
C LEU A 393 11.31 -7.93 -16.99
N ALA A 394 12.15 -7.41 -17.88
CA ALA A 394 11.72 -6.78 -19.13
C ALA A 394 11.04 -7.77 -20.12
N THR A 395 11.12 -9.08 -19.89
CA THR A 395 10.42 -10.08 -20.72
C THR A 395 8.98 -10.32 -20.27
N LEU A 396 8.61 -9.86 -19.07
CA LEU A 396 7.26 -10.04 -18.53
C LEU A 396 6.22 -9.23 -19.33
N PRO A 397 4.96 -9.69 -19.41
CA PRO A 397 3.88 -8.92 -20.05
C PRO A 397 3.67 -7.52 -19.45
N ASP A 398 3.21 -6.58 -20.27
CA ASP A 398 3.09 -5.17 -19.89
C ASP A 398 2.03 -4.90 -18.79
N ASP A 399 1.04 -5.79 -18.67
CA ASP A 399 -0.06 -5.72 -17.70
C ASP A 399 0.31 -6.32 -16.33
N VAL A 400 1.49 -6.95 -16.21
CA VAL A 400 2.00 -7.43 -14.92
C VAL A 400 2.17 -6.26 -13.95
N CYS A 401 1.50 -6.39 -12.81
CA CYS A 401 1.51 -5.40 -11.75
C CYS A 401 2.70 -5.60 -10.82
N ILE A 402 3.45 -4.52 -10.54
CA ILE A 402 4.63 -4.51 -9.69
C ILE A 402 4.23 -4.11 -8.26
N PHE A 403 4.73 -4.87 -7.29
CA PHE A 403 4.61 -4.64 -5.85
C PHE A 403 6.02 -4.62 -5.23
N PRO A 404 6.61 -3.43 -5.03
CA PRO A 404 8.01 -3.29 -4.62
C PRO A 404 8.25 -3.63 -3.15
N GLY A 405 9.50 -3.84 -2.77
CA GLY A 405 9.93 -3.95 -1.37
C GLY A 405 9.75 -2.65 -0.58
N HIS A 406 9.82 -1.49 -1.25
CA HIS A 406 9.80 -0.16 -0.61
C HIS A 406 8.92 0.87 -1.35
N ASP A 407 8.44 1.88 -0.60
CA ASP A 407 7.65 3.01 -1.11
C ASP A 407 8.49 4.27 -1.40
N TYR A 408 9.53 4.16 -2.23
CA TYR A 408 10.34 5.34 -2.57
C TYR A 408 9.68 6.22 -3.64
N ASN A 409 9.02 5.60 -4.62
CA ASN A 409 8.38 6.29 -5.76
C ASN A 409 6.96 5.82 -6.04
N GLY A 410 6.37 4.97 -5.19
CA GLY A 410 4.97 4.59 -5.25
C GLY A 410 4.67 3.15 -4.83
N GLU A 411 3.45 2.98 -4.28
CA GLU A 411 2.93 1.71 -3.77
C GLU A 411 2.80 0.56 -4.77
N MET A 412 2.69 0.85 -6.07
CA MET A 412 2.50 -0.14 -7.14
C MET A 412 2.74 0.48 -8.52
N GLY A 413 3.02 -0.37 -9.52
CA GLY A 413 3.17 0.04 -10.92
C GLY A 413 2.89 -1.09 -11.91
N LEU A 414 3.23 -0.87 -13.18
CA LEU A 414 3.08 -1.87 -14.25
C LEU A 414 4.42 -2.07 -14.96
N ILE A 415 4.71 -3.32 -15.36
CA ILE A 415 5.87 -3.64 -16.17
C ILE A 415 5.90 -2.80 -17.46
N GLY A 416 4.75 -2.60 -18.11
CA GLY A 416 4.65 -1.78 -19.32
C GLY A 416 5.03 -0.32 -19.09
N ASP A 417 4.73 0.26 -17.92
CA ASP A 417 5.15 1.62 -17.59
C ASP A 417 6.67 1.68 -17.36
N GLU A 418 7.25 0.70 -16.66
CA GLU A 418 8.71 0.63 -16.44
C GLU A 418 9.50 0.42 -17.73
N LYS A 419 8.93 -0.28 -18.72
CA LYS A 419 9.53 -0.41 -20.07
C LYS A 419 9.52 0.90 -20.86
N ARG A 420 8.51 1.75 -20.64
CA ARG A 420 8.38 3.03 -21.36
C ARG A 420 9.23 4.12 -20.73
N GLU A 421 9.19 4.24 -19.41
CA GLU A 421 9.72 5.41 -18.70
C GLU A 421 10.51 5.08 -17.43
N GLY A 422 10.79 3.80 -17.17
CA GLY A 422 11.57 3.34 -16.00
C GLY A 422 12.81 2.53 -16.36
N LEU A 423 13.26 1.69 -15.42
CA LEU A 423 14.51 0.92 -15.54
C LEU A 423 14.41 -0.33 -16.42
N LEU A 424 13.21 -0.69 -16.89
CA LEU A 424 13.03 -1.76 -17.88
C LEU A 424 13.06 -1.24 -19.32
N LYS A 425 13.19 0.07 -19.52
CA LYS A 425 13.49 0.64 -20.83
C LYS A 425 14.77 -0.01 -21.37
N PRO A 426 14.84 -0.39 -22.66
CA PRO A 426 16.04 -1.01 -23.22
C PRO A 426 17.27 -0.13 -23.01
N LEU A 427 18.26 -0.68 -22.29
CA LEU A 427 19.56 -0.07 -22.04
C LEU A 427 20.66 -1.06 -22.40
N ASP A 428 21.73 -0.57 -23.01
CA ASP A 428 22.95 -1.35 -23.12
C ASP A 428 23.68 -1.43 -21.75
N ARG A 429 24.62 -2.36 -21.63
CA ARG A 429 25.36 -2.63 -20.39
C ARG A 429 26.13 -1.42 -19.87
N GLU A 430 26.69 -0.60 -20.76
CA GLU A 430 27.53 0.52 -20.38
C GLU A 430 26.69 1.70 -19.90
N THR A 431 25.59 2.00 -20.59
CA THR A 431 24.62 3.01 -20.18
C THR A 431 24.00 2.64 -18.83
N PHE A 432 23.63 1.37 -18.62
CA PHE A 432 23.09 0.92 -17.33
C PHE A 432 24.12 1.05 -16.19
N ARG A 433 25.38 0.64 -16.43
CA ARG A 433 26.45 0.77 -15.42
C ARG A 433 26.65 2.21 -14.98
N LYS A 434 26.64 3.16 -15.91
CA LYS A 434 26.74 4.60 -15.61
C LYS A 434 25.56 5.08 -14.78
N ALA A 435 24.34 4.71 -15.18
CA ALA A 435 23.13 5.08 -14.45
C ALA A 435 23.13 4.57 -13.00
N MET A 436 23.68 3.38 -12.75
CA MET A 436 23.79 2.80 -11.40
C MET A 436 24.89 3.46 -10.56
N ALA A 437 26.00 3.89 -11.17
CA ALA A 437 27.06 4.61 -10.45
C ALA A 437 26.60 5.99 -9.94
N ASP A 438 25.69 6.64 -10.68
CA ASP A 438 25.13 7.94 -10.30
C ASP A 438 24.04 7.84 -9.20
N THR A 439 23.43 6.66 -9.02
CA THR A 439 22.32 6.44 -8.05
C THR A 439 22.77 5.94 -6.68
N SER A 440 24.00 5.40 -6.55
CA SER A 440 24.60 4.99 -5.27
C SER A 440 24.87 6.14 -4.27
N ALA A 441 24.44 7.37 -4.56
CA ALA A 441 24.64 8.54 -3.70
C ALA A 441 23.40 8.98 -2.89
N ASP A 442 22.20 8.45 -3.16
CA ASP A 442 20.93 9.10 -2.77
C ASP A 442 19.94 8.27 -1.90
N GLU A 443 20.34 7.14 -1.29
CA GLU A 443 19.49 6.36 -0.35
C GLU A 443 20.07 6.22 1.07
#